data_AF-A0A9D3B9W8-F1
#
_entry.id   AF-A0A9D3B9W8-F1
#
_cell.length_a   1.000
_cell.length_b   1.000
_cell.length_c   1.000
_cell.angle_alpha   90.00
_cell.angle_beta   90.00
_cell.angle_gamma   90.00
#
_symmetry.space_group_name_H-M   'P 1'
#
loop_
_entity.id
_entity.type
_entity.pdbx_description
1 polymer ?
#
loop_
_entity_poly.entity_id
_entity_poly.type
_entity_poly.pdbx_seq_one_letter_code
_entity_poly.pdbx_strand_id
1 'polypeptide(L)'
;MLRFYWIKDLSFGQSPCFFFVSGTSFWTSSVVKKKPGSSMGVLSTLMRGLVRGADRMSEFTSKRGSRTHNKGRGARPAGLRLSSRKFVSIRAMIPEFVVPHLEGFKLKPYVSYRSPRGTEPPLTAQSLFDEVVAPQITKDFNEGTFNREALEKYGLEPSQDGKLFRLFPKNFVR
;
A
#
# COMPACT_ATOMS: atom_id res chain seq x y z
N MET A 1 -10.85 -49.98 -13.97
CA MET A 1 -9.56 -50.52 -14.43
C MET A 1 -8.70 -49.34 -14.88
N LEU A 2 -7.58 -49.11 -14.19
CA LEU A 2 -6.63 -48.01 -14.44
C LEU A 2 -6.03 -48.09 -15.85
N ARG A 3 -5.79 -46.94 -16.48
CA ARG A 3 -4.52 -46.65 -17.19
C ARG A 3 -4.37 -45.16 -17.50
N PHE A 4 -3.48 -44.54 -16.73
CA PHE A 4 -2.76 -43.35 -17.13
C PHE A 4 -1.84 -43.68 -18.31
N TYR A 5 -1.81 -42.83 -19.34
CA TYR A 5 -0.64 -42.68 -20.20
C TYR A 5 -0.35 -41.20 -20.38
N TRP A 6 0.82 -40.84 -19.88
CA TRP A 6 1.56 -39.62 -20.16
C TRP A 6 2.39 -39.87 -21.43
N ILE A 7 2.82 -38.77 -22.09
CA ILE A 7 4.02 -38.61 -22.97
C ILE A 7 3.76 -38.24 -24.44
N LYS A 8 4.04 -36.94 -24.68
CA LYS A 8 4.96 -36.35 -25.69
C LYS A 8 4.42 -35.61 -26.92
N ASP A 9 5.00 -34.41 -27.03
CA ASP A 9 5.41 -33.70 -28.23
C ASP A 9 4.34 -33.04 -29.10
N LEU A 10 4.09 -31.75 -28.82
CA LEU A 10 3.66 -30.82 -29.86
C LEU A 10 4.39 -29.46 -29.74
N SER A 11 5.51 -29.42 -30.44
CA SER A 11 6.07 -28.32 -31.24
C SER A 11 5.35 -26.97 -31.14
N PHE A 12 6.03 -26.00 -30.52
CA PHE A 12 5.63 -24.59 -30.50
C PHE A 12 6.03 -23.92 -31.82
N GLY A 13 5.10 -23.85 -32.77
CA GLY A 13 5.24 -23.12 -34.03
C GLY A 13 5.12 -21.61 -33.82
N GLN A 14 6.15 -20.87 -34.25
CA GLN A 14 6.10 -19.42 -34.41
C GLN A 14 5.21 -19.05 -35.60
N SER A 15 4.38 -18.03 -35.44
CA SER A 15 3.75 -17.29 -36.53
C SER A 15 3.73 -15.81 -36.17
N PRO A 16 4.18 -14.90 -37.05
CA PRO A 16 4.33 -13.48 -36.74
C PRO A 16 3.07 -12.70 -37.11
N CYS A 17 2.47 -12.01 -36.15
CA CYS A 17 1.40 -11.03 -36.44
C CYS A 17 2.03 -9.66 -36.69
N PHE A 18 2.04 -9.28 -37.96
CA PHE A 18 2.22 -7.90 -38.43
C PHE A 18 1.07 -7.03 -37.87
N PHE A 19 1.40 -5.92 -37.23
CA PHE A 19 0.47 -4.80 -37.06
C PHE A 19 1.19 -3.49 -37.42
N PHE A 20 0.67 -2.88 -38.48
CA PHE A 20 1.05 -1.57 -39.00
C PHE A 20 0.31 -0.51 -38.17
N VAL A 21 1.03 0.41 -37.54
CA VAL A 21 0.46 1.64 -36.98
C VAL A 21 1.26 2.82 -37.53
N SER A 22 0.55 3.64 -38.31
CA SER A 22 0.96 4.93 -38.84
C SER A 22 1.40 5.89 -37.74
N GLY A 23 2.52 6.57 -37.99
CA GLY A 23 3.25 7.33 -37.00
C GLY A 23 2.63 8.67 -36.62
N THR A 24 2.82 9.01 -35.35
CA THR A 24 3.45 10.27 -34.94
C THR A 24 4.48 9.93 -33.86
N SER A 25 5.75 10.16 -34.17
CA SER A 25 6.92 9.75 -33.39
C SER A 25 7.22 10.78 -32.30
N PHE A 26 6.85 10.49 -31.05
CA PHE A 26 7.47 11.13 -29.90
C PHE A 26 8.55 10.18 -29.35
N TRP A 27 9.79 10.44 -29.75
CA TRP A 27 10.96 9.62 -29.45
C TRP A 27 11.41 9.89 -28.01
N THR A 28 10.81 9.20 -27.03
CA THR A 28 11.45 9.07 -25.72
C THR A 28 12.47 7.94 -25.84
N SER A 29 13.72 8.34 -26.08
CA SER A 29 14.87 7.45 -25.99
C SER A 29 14.90 6.79 -24.62
N SER A 30 14.43 5.55 -24.55
CA SER A 30 14.77 4.64 -23.48
C SER A 30 16.27 4.40 -23.58
N VAL A 31 17.04 5.24 -22.88
CA VAL A 31 18.47 5.04 -22.68
C VAL A 31 18.60 3.71 -21.92
N VAL A 32 18.88 2.65 -22.68
CA VAL A 32 19.47 1.43 -22.17
C VAL A 32 20.74 1.87 -21.43
N LYS A 33 20.66 1.95 -20.10
CA LYS A 33 21.85 2.10 -19.24
C LYS A 33 22.68 0.83 -19.42
N LYS A 34 23.55 0.87 -20.42
CA LYS A 34 24.63 -0.07 -20.66
C LYS A 34 25.38 -0.19 -19.33
N LYS A 35 25.27 -1.33 -18.63
CA LYS A 35 26.11 -1.59 -17.46
C LYS A 35 27.55 -1.59 -17.94
N PRO A 36 28.41 -0.63 -17.54
CA PRO A 36 29.81 -0.71 -17.88
C PRO A 36 30.39 -1.95 -17.18
N GLY A 37 31.24 -2.68 -17.91
CA GLY A 37 31.93 -3.86 -17.42
C GLY A 37 32.54 -3.61 -16.04
N SER A 38 32.49 -4.64 -15.20
CA SER A 38 32.85 -4.65 -13.78
C SER A 38 34.26 -4.10 -13.46
N SER A 39 35.18 -4.04 -14.43
CA SER A 39 36.56 -3.54 -14.23
C SER A 39 36.68 -2.02 -14.18
N MET A 40 35.92 -1.27 -14.99
CA MET A 40 36.08 0.20 -15.11
C MET A 40 35.40 1.00 -13.99
N GLY A 41 34.39 0.41 -13.31
CA GLY A 41 33.75 1.02 -12.16
C GLY A 41 34.68 1.10 -10.95
N VAL A 42 35.45 0.04 -10.69
CA VAL A 42 36.32 -0.08 -9.51
C VAL A 42 37.53 0.87 -9.61
N LEU A 43 38.18 0.95 -10.78
CA LEU A 43 39.33 1.84 -10.98
C LEU A 43 38.92 3.32 -10.84
N SER A 44 37.75 3.70 -11.36
CA SER A 44 37.22 5.06 -11.21
C SER A 44 36.87 5.41 -9.75
N THR A 45 36.36 4.45 -8.97
CA THR A 45 36.08 4.65 -7.54
C THR A 45 37.35 4.76 -6.70
N LEU A 46 38.41 4.02 -7.05
CA LEU A 46 39.72 4.11 -6.41
C LEU A 46 40.40 5.45 -6.72
N MET A 47 40.40 5.88 -7.99
CA MET A 47 40.92 7.19 -8.39
C MET A 47 40.13 8.33 -7.75
N ARG A 48 38.80 8.22 -7.63
CA ARG A 48 37.97 9.19 -6.91
C ARG A 48 38.27 9.18 -5.40
N GLY A 49 38.45 8.01 -4.79
CA GLY A 49 38.81 7.88 -3.39
C GLY A 49 40.16 8.50 -3.05
N LEU A 50 41.13 8.40 -3.97
CA LEU A 50 42.47 9.01 -3.83
C LEU A 50 42.44 10.54 -4.00
N VAL A 51 41.67 11.05 -4.97
CA VAL A 51 41.69 12.49 -5.33
C VAL A 51 40.63 13.32 -4.60
N ARG A 52 39.44 12.77 -4.34
CA ARG A 52 38.28 13.50 -3.77
C ARG A 52 37.81 12.97 -2.41
N GLY A 53 38.33 11.83 -1.95
CA GLY A 53 37.92 11.19 -0.70
C GLY A 53 36.55 10.48 -0.78
N ALA A 54 35.98 10.16 0.38
CA ALA A 54 34.69 9.47 0.49
C ALA A 54 33.50 10.37 0.07
N ASP A 55 32.47 9.75 -0.51
CA ASP A 55 31.27 10.44 -0.97
C ASP A 55 30.38 10.90 0.20
N ARG A 56 30.19 12.22 0.32
CA ARG A 56 29.36 12.88 1.35
C ARG A 56 27.95 13.21 0.87
N MET A 57 27.70 13.18 -0.44
CA MET A 57 26.43 13.60 -1.04
C MET A 57 25.46 12.43 -1.23
N SER A 58 25.97 11.20 -1.27
CA SER A 58 25.11 10.02 -1.36
C SER A 58 24.35 9.75 -0.07
N GLU A 59 23.12 9.24 -0.19
CA GLU A 59 22.38 8.74 0.97
C GLU A 59 23.16 7.64 1.68
N PHE A 60 23.29 7.77 3.00
CA PHE A 60 23.97 6.78 3.82
C PHE A 60 23.09 5.52 3.96
N THR A 61 23.63 4.38 3.53
CA THR A 61 22.89 3.11 3.54
C THR A 61 23.61 2.02 4.31
N SER A 62 22.91 0.94 4.65
CA SER A 62 23.46 -0.22 5.37
C SER A 62 24.63 -0.95 4.68
N LYS A 63 24.99 -0.58 3.45
CA LYS A 63 26.09 -1.20 2.68
C LYS A 63 27.36 -0.34 2.64
N ARG A 64 27.29 0.92 3.10
CA ARG A 64 28.41 1.87 3.02
C ARG A 64 29.27 1.92 4.29
N GLY A 65 28.77 1.40 5.41
CA GLY A 65 29.48 1.39 6.69
C GLY A 65 30.22 0.08 6.99
N SER A 66 30.95 0.07 8.12
CA SER A 66 31.58 -1.17 8.61
C SER A 66 30.54 -2.20 9.08
N ARG A 67 30.98 -3.41 9.45
CA ARG A 67 30.10 -4.54 9.82
C ARG A 67 29.02 -4.20 10.87
N THR A 68 29.31 -3.30 11.81
CA THR A 68 28.37 -2.88 12.87
C THR A 68 27.35 -1.84 12.41
N HIS A 69 27.61 -1.16 11.30
CA HIS A 69 26.77 -0.08 10.76
C HIS A 69 25.65 -0.62 9.86
N ASN A 70 24.74 -1.39 10.45
CA ASN A 70 23.56 -1.89 9.77
C ASN A 70 22.28 -1.24 10.29
N LYS A 71 21.86 -0.14 9.64
CA LYS A 71 20.64 0.63 9.97
C LYS A 71 19.32 -0.07 9.56
N GLY A 72 19.37 -1.08 8.68
CA GLY A 72 18.17 -1.68 8.08
C GLY A 72 17.59 -0.88 6.91
N ARG A 73 16.38 -1.26 6.46
CA ARG A 73 15.70 -0.73 5.26
C ARG A 73 14.23 -0.33 5.48
N GLY A 74 13.88 0.06 6.71
CA GLY A 74 12.52 0.50 7.06
C GLY A 74 11.52 -0.63 7.36
N ALA A 75 11.96 -1.89 7.39
CA ALA A 75 11.14 -2.99 7.88
C ALA A 75 10.81 -2.77 9.37
N ARG A 76 9.52 -2.78 9.71
CA ARG A 76 9.05 -2.69 11.10
C ARG A 76 9.22 -4.06 11.79
N PRO A 77 9.80 -4.12 12.99
CA PRO A 77 10.03 -5.39 13.67
C PRO A 77 8.72 -6.01 14.15
N ALA A 78 8.55 -7.32 13.93
CA ALA A 78 7.38 -8.09 14.40
C ALA A 78 7.67 -8.85 15.72
N GLY A 79 8.56 -8.32 16.55
CA GLY A 79 9.03 -8.99 17.76
C GLY A 79 10.22 -8.28 18.39
N LEU A 80 10.84 -8.96 19.37
CA LEU A 80 11.98 -8.42 20.13
C LEU A 80 13.17 -9.36 20.12
N ARG A 81 14.36 -8.81 20.36
CA ARG A 81 15.60 -9.57 20.53
C ARG A 81 15.91 -9.69 22.03
N LEU A 82 16.09 -10.92 22.50
CA LEU A 82 16.45 -11.19 23.90
C LEU A 82 17.94 -10.91 24.14
N SER A 83 18.33 -10.83 25.42
CA SER A 83 19.73 -10.74 25.86
C SER A 83 20.59 -11.89 25.30
N SER A 84 20.00 -13.07 25.12
CA SER A 84 20.61 -14.25 24.50
C SER A 84 20.87 -14.12 22.99
N ARG A 85 20.61 -12.94 22.40
CA ARG A 85 20.68 -12.64 20.96
C ARG A 85 19.67 -13.39 20.08
N LYS A 86 18.82 -14.25 20.65
CA LYS A 86 17.70 -14.91 19.97
C LYS A 86 16.58 -13.89 19.67
N PHE A 87 15.93 -14.04 18.52
CA PHE A 87 14.77 -13.24 18.14
C PHE A 87 13.48 -13.99 18.46
N VAL A 88 12.53 -13.33 19.12
CA VAL A 88 11.21 -13.89 19.44
C VAL A 88 10.15 -13.09 18.71
N SER A 89 9.41 -13.77 17.83
CA SER A 89 8.28 -13.21 17.11
C SER A 89 7.05 -13.13 18.01
N ILE A 90 6.40 -11.97 18.07
CA ILE A 90 5.15 -11.76 18.81
C ILE A 90 4.01 -11.78 17.80
N ARG A 91 3.07 -12.72 17.95
CA ARG A 91 1.92 -12.86 17.02
C ARG A 91 1.10 -11.58 16.91
N ALA A 92 0.85 -10.89 18.01
CA ALA A 92 0.11 -9.62 18.02
C ALA A 92 0.80 -8.46 17.27
N MET A 93 2.10 -8.55 16.98
CA MET A 93 2.83 -7.54 16.18
C MET A 93 2.88 -7.90 14.69
N ILE A 94 2.53 -9.14 14.33
CA ILE A 94 2.49 -9.59 12.94
C ILE A 94 1.16 -9.11 12.35
N PRO A 95 1.16 -8.32 11.26
CA PRO A 95 -0.09 -7.86 10.65
C PRO A 95 -0.83 -9.00 9.98
N GLU A 96 -2.13 -9.06 10.21
CA GLU A 96 -3.04 -10.02 9.57
C GLU A 96 -3.81 -9.32 8.44
N PHE A 97 -3.87 -9.96 7.27
CA PHE A 97 -4.64 -9.45 6.13
C PHE A 97 -6.06 -9.99 6.20
N VAL A 98 -7.03 -9.09 6.42
CA VAL A 98 -8.45 -9.43 6.40
C VAL A 98 -8.94 -9.36 4.95
N VAL A 99 -9.05 -10.52 4.30
CA VAL A 99 -9.47 -10.65 2.90
C VAL A 99 -10.93 -11.15 2.85
N PRO A 100 -11.88 -10.36 2.31
CA PRO A 100 -13.26 -10.81 2.17
C PRO A 100 -13.41 -11.84 1.04
N HIS A 101 -14.48 -12.63 1.08
CA HIS A 101 -14.85 -13.55 0.01
C HIS A 101 -15.42 -12.80 -1.18
N LEU A 102 -15.03 -13.17 -2.41
CA LEU A 102 -15.29 -12.40 -3.63
C LEU A 102 -16.20 -13.12 -4.65
N GLU A 103 -16.80 -14.26 -4.30
CA GLU A 103 -17.70 -14.94 -5.25
C GLU A 103 -19.00 -14.13 -5.42
N GLY A 104 -19.43 -13.95 -6.67
CA GLY A 104 -20.63 -13.16 -7.00
C GLY A 104 -20.46 -11.64 -6.91
N PHE A 105 -19.24 -11.13 -6.70
CA PHE A 105 -19.00 -9.69 -6.64
C PHE A 105 -19.18 -9.01 -8.00
N LYS A 106 -20.09 -8.03 -8.09
CA LYS A 106 -20.49 -7.37 -9.35
C LYS A 106 -19.50 -6.29 -9.81
N LEU A 107 -18.82 -5.64 -8.88
CA LEU A 107 -17.93 -4.51 -9.20
C LEU A 107 -16.64 -5.03 -9.84
N LYS A 108 -16.19 -4.31 -10.87
CA LYS A 108 -14.98 -4.62 -11.62
C LYS A 108 -13.95 -3.49 -11.45
N PRO A 109 -12.64 -3.75 -11.66
CA PRO A 109 -11.61 -2.72 -11.56
C PRO A 109 -11.76 -1.57 -12.56
N TYR A 110 -12.51 -1.80 -13.65
CA TYR A 110 -12.74 -0.83 -14.71
C TYR A 110 -14.23 -0.58 -14.91
N VAL A 111 -14.56 0.66 -15.25
CA VAL A 111 -15.92 1.12 -15.52
C VAL A 111 -16.06 1.44 -17.01
N SER A 112 -17.25 1.24 -17.56
CA SER A 112 -17.57 1.58 -18.95
C SER A 112 -17.53 3.10 -19.19
N TYR A 113 -17.09 3.51 -20.38
CA TYR A 113 -17.16 4.90 -20.83
C TYR A 113 -18.58 5.42 -21.04
N ARG A 114 -19.59 4.53 -21.07
CA ARG A 114 -21.00 4.91 -21.19
C ARG A 114 -21.58 5.52 -19.91
N SER A 115 -20.87 5.46 -18.80
CA SER A 115 -21.32 6.02 -17.53
C SER A 115 -21.34 7.55 -17.58
N PRO A 116 -22.37 8.21 -17.01
CA PRO A 116 -22.40 9.67 -16.90
C PRO A 116 -21.25 10.17 -16.01
N ARG A 117 -20.87 11.43 -16.19
CA ARG A 117 -19.83 12.06 -15.34
C ARG A 117 -20.38 12.31 -13.94
N GLY A 118 -19.64 11.88 -12.92
CA GLY A 118 -19.97 12.18 -11.52
C GLY A 118 -19.87 13.67 -11.24
N THR A 119 -20.89 14.23 -10.59
CA THR A 119 -20.97 15.66 -10.20
C THR A 119 -21.01 15.81 -8.67
N GLU A 120 -20.70 14.74 -7.94
CA GLU A 120 -20.89 14.70 -6.49
C GLU A 120 -19.91 15.65 -5.77
N PRO A 121 -20.42 16.47 -4.83
CA PRO A 121 -19.58 17.33 -4.01
C PRO A 121 -18.74 16.49 -3.02
N PRO A 122 -17.64 17.04 -2.48
CA PRO A 122 -16.86 16.38 -1.45
C PRO A 122 -17.70 16.21 -0.17
N LEU A 123 -17.59 15.04 0.46
CA LEU A 123 -18.32 14.71 1.67
C LEU A 123 -17.84 15.56 2.86
N THR A 124 -18.78 16.21 3.55
CA THR A 124 -18.51 17.06 4.72
C THR A 124 -19.09 16.47 6.00
N ALA A 125 -18.61 16.91 7.17
CA ALA A 125 -19.17 16.47 8.45
C ALA A 125 -20.63 16.93 8.63
N GLN A 126 -20.98 18.10 8.10
CA GLN A 126 -22.34 18.63 8.12
C GLN A 126 -23.27 17.76 7.26
N SER A 127 -22.89 17.49 6.00
CA SER A 127 -23.70 16.62 5.13
C SER A 127 -23.93 15.23 5.73
N LEU A 128 -22.90 14.65 6.36
CA LEU A 128 -23.03 13.37 7.06
C LEU A 128 -23.98 13.44 8.27
N PHE A 129 -23.91 14.52 9.05
CA PHE A 129 -24.80 14.73 10.19
C PHE A 129 -26.26 14.89 9.73
N ASP A 130 -26.47 15.70 8.69
CA ASP A 130 -27.78 15.99 8.12
C ASP A 130 -28.45 14.74 7.51
N GLU A 131 -27.68 13.86 6.88
CA GLU A 131 -28.19 12.63 6.28
C GLU A 131 -28.50 11.53 7.30
N VAL A 132 -27.65 11.34 8.32
CA VAL A 132 -27.72 10.18 9.21
C VAL A 132 -28.41 10.50 10.54
N VAL A 133 -28.01 11.58 11.21
CA VAL A 133 -28.36 11.85 12.61
C VAL A 133 -29.52 12.83 12.73
N ALA A 134 -29.53 13.89 11.93
CA ALA A 134 -30.57 14.91 11.93
C ALA A 134 -32.00 14.35 11.81
N PRO A 135 -32.33 13.37 10.94
CA PRO A 135 -33.70 12.86 10.85
C PRO A 135 -34.16 12.20 12.16
N GLN A 136 -33.26 11.58 12.93
CA GLN A 136 -33.60 10.99 14.22
C GLN A 136 -33.88 12.08 15.27
N ILE A 137 -33.02 13.10 15.33
CA ILE A 137 -33.19 14.24 16.26
C ILE A 137 -34.50 14.99 15.97
N THR A 138 -34.82 15.22 14.69
CA THR A 138 -36.07 15.94 14.34
C THR A 138 -37.33 15.17 14.75
N LYS A 139 -37.33 13.84 14.69
CA LYS A 139 -38.45 13.01 15.14
C LYS A 139 -38.64 13.13 16.65
N ASP A 140 -37.58 12.88 17.41
CA ASP A 140 -37.61 12.95 18.88
C ASP A 140 -37.92 14.37 19.39
N PHE A 141 -37.52 15.40 18.63
CA PHE A 141 -37.87 16.79 18.94
C PHE A 141 -39.36 17.07 18.72
N ASN A 142 -39.93 16.62 17.60
CA ASN A 142 -41.35 16.79 17.31
C ASN A 142 -42.24 15.98 18.28
N GLU A 143 -41.76 14.82 18.72
CA GLU A 143 -42.43 13.96 19.72
C GLU A 143 -42.27 14.48 21.16
N GLY A 144 -41.40 15.47 21.39
CA GLY A 144 -41.15 16.06 22.71
C GLY A 144 -40.30 15.18 23.64
N THR A 145 -39.70 14.10 23.13
CA THR A 145 -38.85 13.17 23.89
C THR A 145 -37.36 13.52 23.83
N PHE A 146 -37.01 14.63 23.17
CA PHE A 146 -35.62 15.06 23.03
C PHE A 146 -35.02 15.50 24.37
N ASN A 147 -33.87 14.91 24.73
CA ASN A 147 -33.08 15.31 25.89
C ASN A 147 -31.65 15.66 25.47
N ARG A 148 -31.16 16.82 25.92
CA ARG A 148 -29.82 17.34 25.64
C ARG A 148 -28.70 16.59 26.35
N GLU A 149 -28.98 15.96 27.48
CA GLU A 149 -27.97 15.22 28.25
C GLU A 149 -27.75 13.81 27.69
N ALA A 150 -28.76 13.24 27.05
CA ALA A 150 -28.76 11.87 26.53
C ALA A 150 -28.28 11.79 25.06
N LEU A 151 -27.21 12.50 24.69
CA LEU A 151 -26.71 12.54 23.31
C LEU A 151 -26.05 11.24 22.85
N GLU A 152 -25.62 10.39 23.78
CA GLU A 152 -25.06 9.06 23.49
C GLU A 152 -26.05 8.18 22.73
N LYS A 153 -27.36 8.39 22.94
CA LYS A 153 -28.44 7.72 22.18
C LYS A 153 -28.29 7.94 20.67
N TYR A 154 -27.84 9.13 20.26
CA TYR A 154 -27.65 9.49 18.86
C TYR A 154 -26.24 9.18 18.34
N GLY A 155 -25.44 8.43 19.10
CA GLY A 155 -24.09 8.01 18.73
C GLY A 155 -23.00 9.03 19.04
N LEU A 156 -23.29 10.09 19.80
CA LEU A 156 -22.23 10.98 20.27
C LEU A 156 -21.41 10.27 21.34
N GLU A 157 -20.11 10.20 21.09
CA GLU A 157 -19.15 9.63 22.03
C GLU A 157 -18.33 10.76 22.68
N PRO A 158 -18.59 11.13 23.95
CA PRO A 158 -17.94 12.28 24.58
C PRO A 158 -16.43 12.07 24.79
N SER A 159 -16.03 10.85 25.13
CA SER A 159 -14.62 10.46 25.27
C SER A 159 -14.29 9.23 24.41
N GLN A 160 -13.00 9.12 24.04
CA GLN A 160 -12.47 8.04 23.21
C GLN A 160 -11.72 6.98 24.04
N ASP A 161 -11.72 7.13 25.35
CA ASP A 161 -11.05 6.22 26.27
C ASP A 161 -11.82 4.90 26.39
N GLY A 162 -11.09 3.79 26.55
CA GLY A 162 -11.67 2.45 26.64
C GLY A 162 -12.09 1.82 25.30
N LYS A 163 -11.99 2.54 24.18
CA LYS A 163 -12.33 1.99 22.85
C LYS A 163 -11.19 1.19 22.24
N LEU A 164 -11.56 0.10 21.56
CA LEU A 164 -10.63 -0.69 20.77
C LEU A 164 -10.05 0.13 19.61
N PHE A 165 -10.92 0.80 18.87
CA PHE A 165 -10.54 1.69 17.76
C PHE A 165 -10.77 3.14 18.17
N ARG A 166 -9.67 3.87 18.35
CA ARG A 166 -9.67 5.28 18.73
C ARG A 166 -9.51 6.16 17.51
N LEU A 167 -10.34 7.21 17.43
CA LEU A 167 -10.25 8.21 16.37
C LEU A 167 -9.05 9.14 16.58
N PHE A 168 -8.86 9.62 17.80
CA PHE A 168 -7.74 10.50 18.16
C PHE A 168 -7.20 10.17 19.58
N PRO A 169 -5.89 9.91 19.75
CA PRO A 169 -4.91 9.65 18.69
C PRO A 169 -5.20 8.32 17.99
N LYS A 170 -5.13 8.32 16.66
CA LYS A 170 -5.46 7.15 15.82
C LYS A 170 -4.57 5.95 16.15
N ASN A 171 -5.18 4.81 16.47
CA ASN A 171 -4.46 3.59 16.87
C ASN A 171 -4.58 2.39 15.89
N PHE A 172 -5.32 2.53 14.78
CA PHE A 172 -5.52 1.47 13.80
C PHE A 172 -4.82 1.75 12.46
N VAL A 173 -4.54 0.67 11.72
CA VAL A 173 -3.90 0.71 10.40
C VAL A 173 -4.98 0.90 9.32
N ARG A 174 -4.58 1.39 8.13
CA ARG A 174 -5.48 1.49 6.96
C ARG A 174 -5.52 0.18 6.20
#